data_AF-A0A1F8P4Q8-F1
#
_entry.id   AF-A0A1F8P4Q8-F1
#
_cell.length_a   1.000
_cell.length_b   1.000
_cell.length_c   1.000
_cell.angle_alpha   90.00
_cell.angle_beta   90.00
_cell.angle_gamma   90.00
#
_symmetry.space_group_name_H-M   'P 1'
#
loop_
_entity.id
_entity.type
_entity.pdbx_description
1 polymer ?
#
loop_
_entity_poly.entity_id
_entity_poly.type
_entity_poly.pdbx_seq_one_letter_code
_entity_poly.pdbx_strand_id
1 'polypeptide(L)'
;MGHILAGRNTTIELLGGEPLWDGEVLALYRSGSEPISDDSKVRKWDALLMDLEQSQSRINNTLDVFSNEQMDEAVETERGLKPIWEQVKGLLWHETYHVGQIEIYSQYAQCYR
;
A
#
# COMPACT_ATOMS: atom_id res chain seq x y z
N MET A 1 -9.40 1.03 -0.16
CA MET A 1 -8.70 -0.26 -0.04
C MET A 1 -7.57 -0.43 -1.04
N GLY A 2 -7.82 -0.35 -2.35
CA GLY A 2 -6.73 -0.50 -3.34
C GLY A 2 -5.57 0.49 -3.14
N HIS A 3 -5.86 1.73 -2.72
CA HIS A 3 -4.82 2.71 -2.38
C HIS A 3 -3.90 2.28 -1.22
N ILE A 4 -4.42 1.55 -0.22
CA ILE A 4 -3.61 0.98 0.87
C ILE A 4 -2.66 -0.07 0.29
N LEU A 5 -3.15 -0.95 -0.58
CA LEU A 5 -2.36 -1.98 -1.24
C LEU A 5 -1.28 -1.41 -2.16
N ALA A 6 -1.54 -0.28 -2.82
CA ALA A 6 -0.52 0.45 -3.58
C ALA A 6 0.62 0.93 -2.65
N GLY A 7 0.29 1.45 -1.47
CA GLY A 7 1.30 1.80 -0.46
C GLY A 7 2.10 0.59 0.05
N ARG A 8 1.43 -0.55 0.27
CA ARG A 8 2.10 -1.81 0.64
C ARG A 8 2.99 -2.35 -0.48
N ASN A 9 2.61 -2.16 -1.75
CA ASN A 9 3.45 -2.52 -2.88
C ASN A 9 4.78 -1.77 -2.83
N THR A 10 4.74 -0.46 -2.60
CA THR A 10 5.95 0.36 -2.40
C THR A 10 6.75 -0.09 -1.18
N THR A 11 6.11 -0.45 -0.06
CA THR A 11 6.82 -1.02 1.10
C THR A 11 7.58 -2.29 0.73
N ILE A 12 6.97 -3.20 -0.02
CA ILE A 12 7.62 -4.45 -0.44
C ILE A 12 8.83 -4.16 -1.33
N GLU A 13 8.69 -3.25 -2.31
CA GLU A 13 9.79 -2.83 -3.19
C GLU A 13 10.94 -2.18 -2.43
N LEU A 14 10.65 -1.30 -1.47
CA LEU A 14 11.65 -0.67 -0.60
C LEU A 14 12.41 -1.70 0.23
N LEU A 15 11.76 -2.80 0.60
CA LEU A 15 12.36 -3.93 1.33
C LEU A 15 12.99 -4.97 0.38
N GLY A 16 13.20 -4.62 -0.89
CA GLY A 16 13.83 -5.49 -1.88
C GLY A 16 13.02 -6.73 -2.28
N GLY A 17 11.73 -6.76 -1.96
CA GLY A 17 10.82 -7.84 -2.31
C GLY A 17 10.17 -7.68 -3.68
N GLU A 18 9.61 -8.78 -4.17
CA GLU A 18 8.82 -8.80 -5.40
C GLU A 18 7.47 -8.10 -5.18
N PRO A 19 7.10 -7.10 -6.00
CA PRO A 19 5.87 -6.35 -5.85
C PRO A 19 4.64 -7.26 -5.94
N LEU A 20 3.58 -6.88 -5.22
CA LEU A 20 2.31 -7.58 -5.24
C LEU A 20 1.58 -7.40 -6.59
N TRP A 21 1.59 -6.17 -7.12
CA TRP A 21 0.90 -5.78 -8.34
C TRP A 21 1.89 -5.30 -9.39
N ASP A 22 1.54 -5.53 -10.65
CA ASP A 22 2.21 -4.93 -11.80
C ASP A 22 1.85 -3.44 -11.97
N GLY A 23 2.51 -2.80 -12.93
CA GLY A 23 2.34 -1.38 -13.21
C GLY A 23 0.94 -0.97 -13.68
N GLU A 24 0.19 -1.85 -14.36
CA GLU A 24 -1.16 -1.51 -14.84
C GLU A 24 -2.16 -1.45 -13.70
N VAL A 25 -2.16 -2.48 -12.84
CA VAL A 25 -3.03 -2.51 -11.65
C VAL A 25 -2.62 -1.41 -10.67
N LEU A 26 -1.32 -1.27 -10.40
CA LEU A 26 -0.82 -0.28 -9.45
C LEU A 26 -1.17 1.16 -9.87
N ALA A 27 -1.15 1.46 -11.17
CA ALA A 27 -1.48 2.79 -11.70
C ALA A 27 -2.92 3.23 -11.39
N LEU A 28 -3.85 2.28 -11.23
CA LEU A 28 -5.25 2.58 -10.88
C LEU A 28 -5.43 3.04 -9.43
N TYR A 29 -4.47 2.75 -8.55
CA TYR A 29 -4.62 2.94 -7.11
C TYR A 29 -3.57 3.83 -6.46
N ARG A 30 -2.53 4.25 -7.18
CA ARG A 30 -1.48 5.14 -6.66
C ARG A 30 -2.01 6.53 -6.34
N SER A 31 -1.26 7.29 -5.54
CA SER A 31 -1.57 8.70 -5.28
C SER A 31 -1.71 9.49 -6.58
N GLY A 32 -2.75 10.33 -6.65
CA GLY A 32 -3.05 11.13 -7.84
C GLY A 32 -3.68 10.36 -8.99
N SER A 33 -4.06 9.09 -8.81
CA SER A 33 -4.87 8.37 -9.80
C SER A 33 -6.26 9.00 -9.94
N GLU A 34 -6.80 9.00 -11.15
CA GLU A 34 -8.19 9.40 -11.39
C GLU A 34 -9.16 8.43 -10.67
N PRO A 35 -10.34 8.91 -10.22
CA PRO A 35 -11.38 8.04 -9.71
C PRO A 35 -11.75 6.96 -10.74
N ILE A 36 -11.84 5.71 -10.29
CA ILE A 36 -12.25 4.61 -11.16
C ILE A 36 -13.76 4.71 -11.38
N SER A 37 -14.16 5.13 -12.58
CA SER A 37 -15.58 5.25 -12.99
C SER A 37 -16.10 4.04 -13.76
N ASP A 38 -15.22 3.12 -14.13
CA ASP A 38 -15.52 1.91 -14.89
C ASP A 38 -15.35 0.69 -13.98
N ASP A 39 -16.47 0.10 -13.56
CA ASP A 39 -16.51 -1.05 -12.66
C ASP A 39 -15.75 -2.27 -13.20
N SER A 40 -15.56 -2.39 -14.53
CA SER A 40 -14.78 -3.48 -15.12
C SER A 40 -13.29 -3.40 -14.81
N LYS A 41 -12.80 -2.20 -14.45
CA LYS A 41 -11.41 -1.95 -14.04
C LYS A 41 -11.21 -2.06 -12.53
N VAL A 42 -12.30 -1.99 -11.76
CA VAL A 42 -12.25 -2.11 -10.30
C VAL A 42 -11.89 -3.55 -9.93
N ARG A 43 -10.90 -3.68 -9.05
CA ARG A 43 -10.51 -4.99 -8.52
C ARG A 43 -11.59 -5.42 -7.52
N LYS A 44 -12.09 -6.64 -7.70
CA LYS A 44 -13.19 -7.17 -6.88
C LYS A 44 -12.83 -7.17 -5.39
N TRP A 45 -13.83 -6.95 -4.54
CA TRP A 45 -13.65 -6.87 -3.10
C TRP A 45 -12.91 -8.08 -2.51
N ASP A 46 -13.34 -9.30 -2.84
CA ASP A 46 -12.70 -10.51 -2.32
C ASP A 46 -11.23 -10.63 -2.76
N ALA A 47 -10.92 -10.20 -3.99
CA ALA A 47 -9.55 -10.16 -4.49
C ALA A 47 -8.70 -9.14 -3.71
N LEU A 48 -9.26 -7.96 -3.38
CA LEU A 48 -8.59 -6.96 -2.56
C LEU A 48 -8.30 -7.49 -1.14
N LEU A 49 -9.19 -8.29 -0.55
CA LEU A 49 -8.95 -8.91 0.75
C LEU A 49 -7.83 -9.95 0.68
N MET A 50 -7.85 -10.81 -0.34
CA MET A 50 -6.76 -11.78 -0.57
C MET A 50 -5.42 -11.09 -0.82
N ASP A 51 -5.42 -9.94 -1.51
CA ASP A 51 -4.24 -9.14 -1.75
C ASP A 51 -3.69 -8.50 -0.45
N LEU A 52 -4.55 -8.15 0.51
CA LEU A 52 -4.11 -7.67 1.83
C LEU A 52 -3.38 -8.75 2.61
N GLU A 53 -3.90 -9.97 2.60
CA GLU A 53 -3.25 -11.11 3.25
C GLU A 53 -1.91 -11.45 2.58
N GLN A 54 -1.89 -11.48 1.24
CA GLN A 54 -0.68 -11.73 0.47
C GLN A 54 0.39 -10.65 0.67
N SER A 55 0.00 -9.37 0.66
CA SER A 55 0.94 -8.27 0.93
C SER A 55 1.54 -8.37 2.33
N GLN A 56 0.75 -8.71 3.34
CA GLN A 56 1.27 -8.90 4.69
C GLN A 56 2.29 -10.04 4.77
N SER A 57 1.98 -11.17 4.14
CA SER A 57 2.90 -12.32 4.06
C SER A 57 4.21 -11.93 3.39
N ARG A 58 4.16 -11.20 2.27
CA ARG A 58 5.36 -10.70 1.57
C ARG A 58 6.16 -9.73 2.42
N ILE A 59 5.53 -8.76 3.07
CA ILE A 59 6.19 -7.82 3.97
C ILE A 59 6.93 -8.57 5.09
N ASN A 60 6.28 -9.53 5.74
CA ASN A 60 6.91 -10.33 6.78
C ASN A 60 8.13 -11.11 6.25
N ASN A 61 7.95 -11.82 5.13
CA ASN A 61 9.05 -12.59 4.52
C ASN A 61 10.22 -11.70 4.10
N THR A 62 9.96 -10.48 3.60
CA THR A 62 11.03 -9.52 3.27
C THR A 62 11.73 -9.03 4.53
N LEU A 63 10.98 -8.66 5.57
CA LEU A 63 11.56 -8.18 6.83
C LEU A 63 12.41 -9.24 7.53
N ASP A 64 12.05 -10.51 7.43
CA ASP A 64 12.81 -11.62 8.03
C ASP A 64 14.24 -11.76 7.48
N VAL A 65 14.49 -11.29 6.26
CA VAL A 65 15.79 -11.37 5.59
C VAL A 65 16.45 -10.00 5.38
N PHE A 66 15.73 -8.90 5.61
CA PHE A 66 16.23 -7.54 5.43
C PHE A 66 17.07 -7.11 6.64
N SER A 67 18.31 -6.69 6.42
CA SER A 67 19.22 -6.34 7.50
C SER A 67 18.97 -4.92 8.04
N ASN A 68 19.43 -4.65 9.27
CA ASN A 68 19.36 -3.31 9.85
C ASN A 68 20.22 -2.31 9.08
N GLU A 69 21.35 -2.75 8.54
CA GLU A 69 22.23 -1.93 7.71
C GLU A 69 21.51 -1.52 6.42
N GLN A 70 20.76 -2.44 5.80
CA GLN A 70 19.94 -2.13 4.63
C GLN A 70 18.82 -1.12 4.98
N MET A 71 18.20 -1.24 6.17
CA MET A 71 17.18 -0.28 6.64
C MET A 71 17.69 1.17 6.75
N ASP A 72 18.98 1.35 7.05
CA ASP A 72 19.61 2.66 7.20
C ASP A 72 20.07 3.27 5.86
N GLU A 73 20.02 2.51 4.76
CA GLU A 73 20.34 3.01 3.43
C GLU A 73 19.38 4.13 3.00
N ALA A 74 19.93 5.22 2.49
CA ALA A 74 19.14 6.34 1.98
C ALA A 74 18.67 6.07 0.55
N VAL A 75 17.37 6.21 0.31
CA VAL A 75 16.73 6.03 -1.00
C VAL A 75 15.94 7.27 -1.39
N GLU A 76 16.11 7.71 -2.64
CA GLU A 76 15.32 8.79 -3.22
C GLU A 76 13.96 8.23 -3.67
N THR A 77 12.88 8.86 -3.21
CA THR A 77 11.51 8.53 -3.63
C THR A 77 10.76 9.84 -3.91
N GLU A 78 9.49 9.76 -4.31
CA GLU A 78 8.62 10.96 -4.39
C GLU A 78 8.49 11.70 -3.05
N ARG A 79 8.87 11.08 -1.92
CA ARG A 79 8.86 11.66 -0.57
C ARG A 79 10.23 12.23 -0.14
N GLY A 80 11.19 12.29 -1.07
CA GLY A 80 12.56 12.79 -0.87
C GLY A 80 13.56 11.73 -0.43
N LEU A 81 14.85 12.10 -0.43
CA LEU A 81 15.97 11.26 0.05
C LEU A 81 15.91 11.02 1.56
N LYS A 82 15.61 9.78 1.96
CA LYS A 82 15.53 9.37 3.37
C LYS A 82 15.95 7.91 3.55
N PRO A 83 16.34 7.49 4.76
CA PRO A 83 16.54 6.07 5.08
C PRO A 83 15.29 5.23 4.80
N ILE A 84 15.48 3.97 4.38
CA ILE A 84 14.39 3.03 4.08
C ILE A 84 13.43 2.90 5.27
N TRP A 85 13.96 2.80 6.50
CA TRP A 85 13.11 2.71 7.70
C TRP A 85 12.15 3.91 7.84
N GLU A 86 12.59 5.12 7.46
CA GLU A 86 11.76 6.32 7.57
C GLU A 86 10.67 6.32 6.51
N GLN A 87 10.99 5.87 5.29
CA GLN A 87 10.01 5.70 4.21
C GLN A 87 8.93 4.68 4.60
N VAL A 88 9.35 3.50 5.09
CA VAL A 88 8.46 2.43 5.54
C VAL A 88 7.58 2.89 6.70
N LYS A 89 8.14 3.59 7.69
CA LYS A 89 7.37 4.19 8.79
C LYS A 89 6.32 5.18 8.28
N GLY A 90 6.67 5.99 7.29
CA GLY A 90 5.73 6.91 6.65
C GLY A 90 4.59 6.19 5.91
N LEU A 91 4.88 5.06 5.26
CA LEU A 91 3.86 4.22 4.60
C LEU A 91 2.95 3.51 5.62
N LEU A 92 3.50 3.07 6.76
CA LEU A 92 2.70 2.52 7.85
C LEU A 92 1.74 3.56 8.44
N TRP A 93 2.21 4.77 8.71
CA TRP A 93 1.35 5.86 9.18
C TRP A 93 0.27 6.23 8.14
N HIS A 94 0.64 6.23 6.85
CA HIS A 94 -0.29 6.48 5.76
C HIS A 94 -1.40 5.42 5.70
N GLU A 95 -1.06 4.15 5.88
CA GLU A 95 -2.05 3.07 5.97
C GLU A 95 -3.02 3.27 7.14
N THR A 96 -2.52 3.56 8.35
CA THR A 96 -3.39 3.76 9.53
C THR A 96 -4.32 4.95 9.35
N TYR A 97 -3.85 6.03 8.71
CA TYR A 97 -4.67 7.17 8.32
C TYR A 97 -5.84 6.75 7.39
N HIS A 98 -5.55 5.96 6.35
CA HIS A 98 -6.59 5.51 5.41
C HIS A 98 -7.54 4.48 6.00
N VAL A 99 -7.11 3.65 6.95
CA VAL A 99 -8.02 2.79 7.72
C VAL A 99 -9.04 3.64 8.49
N GLY A 100 -8.60 4.74 9.12
CA GLY A 100 -9.51 5.69 9.76
C GLY A 100 -10.51 6.32 8.79
N GLN A 101 -10.07 6.70 7.59
CA GLN A 101 -10.97 7.22 6.55
C GLN A 101 -12.03 6.20 6.12
N ILE A 102 -11.65 4.93 5.95
CA ILE A 102 -12.58 3.85 5.59
C ILE A 102 -13.68 3.71 6.65
N GLU A 103 -13.33 3.78 7.93
CA GLU A 103 -14.31 3.70 9.01
C GLU A 103 -15.32 4.85 8.97
N ILE A 104 -14.83 6.08 8.76
CA ILE A 104 -15.70 7.26 8.60
C ILE A 104 -16.66 7.08 7.42
N TYR A 105 -16.16 6.61 6.27
CA TYR A 105 -17.00 6.37 5.10
C TYR A 105 -18.00 5.23 5.30
N SER A 106 -17.61 4.18 6.04
CA SER A 106 -18.50 3.07 6.40
C SER A 106 -19.68 3.56 7.24
N GLN A 107 -19.41 4.36 8.28
CA GLN A 107 -20.45 4.95 9.12
C GLN A 107 -21.37 5.86 8.31
N TYR A 108 -20.80 6.73 7.47
CA TYR A 108 -21.60 7.60 6.60
C TYR A 108 -22.50 6.79 5.66
N ALA A 109 -21.97 5.77 4.99
CA ALA A 109 -22.74 4.94 4.06
C ALA A 109 -23.88 4.16 4.74
N GLN A 110 -23.75 3.84 6.03
CA GLN A 110 -24.81 3.17 6.80
C GLN A 110 -25.93 4.13 7.21
N CYS A 111 -25.65 5.42 7.44
CA CYS A 111 -26.68 6.42 7.78
C CYS A 111 -27.67 6.71 6.64
N TYR A 112 -27.32 6.39 5.39
CA TYR A 112 -28.17 6.62 4.22
C TYR A 112 -28.74 5.31 3.63
N ARG A 113 -28.81 4.24 4.43
CA ARG A 113 -29.50 2.99 4.08
C ARG A 113 -30.87 2.87 4.73
#